data_AF-A0A6V7PQG5-F1
#
_entry.id   AF-A0A6V7PQG5-F1
#
_cell.length_a   1.000
_cell.length_b   1.000
_cell.length_c   1.000
_cell.angle_alpha   90.00
_cell.angle_beta   90.00
_cell.angle_gamma   90.00
#
_symmetry.space_group_name_H-M   'P 1'
#
loop_
_entity.id
_entity.type
_entity.pdbx_description
1 polymer ?
#
loop_
_entity_poly.entity_id
_entity_poly.type
_entity_poly.pdbx_seq_one_letter_code
_entity_poly.pdbx_strand_id
1 'polypeptide(L)'
;MYLATGNSSYLQLATHPVLAKHAGAFWGGPDYGVFSWDNKLTGAQVLLSRLRLFLSPGYPYEEMLRTFHNQTGIIMCSYLPVFTSFNRTRGGLIQLNHGRPQPLQYVVNAAFLASLYSDYLDAADTPGWYCGPNFYSTGVLRDFARTQIDYILGKNPRKMSYVVGFGNRYPKHVHHRGASIPRMASNTIAKEDGSGGTPKSRTLTQ
;
A
#
# COMPACT_ATOMS: atom_id res chain seq x y z
N MET A 1 16.83 9.02 5.40
CA MET A 1 18.12 9.66 5.71
C MET A 1 19.27 9.04 4.93
N TYR A 2 19.64 7.77 5.16
CA TYR A 2 20.74 7.12 4.42
C TYR A 2 20.70 7.35 2.90
N LEU A 3 19.57 7.09 2.25
CA LEU A 3 19.42 7.25 0.79
C LEU A 3 19.66 8.68 0.28
N ALA A 4 19.50 9.70 1.13
CA ALA A 4 19.71 11.10 0.75
C ALA A 4 21.13 11.58 1.06
N THR A 5 21.74 11.08 2.14
CA THR A 5 23.00 11.61 2.67
C THR A 5 24.21 10.71 2.41
N GLY A 6 24.01 9.42 2.13
CA GLY A 6 25.08 8.43 2.07
C GLY A 6 25.73 8.12 3.43
N ASN A 7 25.29 8.75 4.52
CA ASN A 7 25.90 8.58 5.84
C ASN A 7 25.55 7.19 6.42
N SER A 8 26.57 6.35 6.57
CA SER A 8 26.47 4.95 7.00
C SER A 8 25.91 4.78 8.41
N SER A 9 26.02 5.78 9.30
CA SER A 9 25.41 5.72 10.63
C SER A 9 23.88 5.52 10.57
N TYR A 10 23.22 6.07 9.55
CA TYR A 10 21.78 5.84 9.34
C TYR A 10 21.47 4.43 8.87
N LEU A 11 22.32 3.84 8.01
CA LEU A 11 22.15 2.46 7.59
C LEU A 11 22.40 1.52 8.77
N GLN A 12 23.46 1.75 9.54
CA GLN A 12 23.79 1.00 10.74
C GLN A 12 22.64 1.01 11.75
N LEU A 13 22.03 2.17 11.98
CA LEU A 13 20.84 2.29 12.83
C LEU A 13 19.66 1.50 12.24
N ALA A 14 19.37 1.65 10.95
CA ALA A 14 18.25 0.98 10.28
C ALA A 14 18.40 -0.55 10.26
N THR A 15 19.63 -1.06 10.23
CA THR A 15 19.93 -2.49 10.27
C THR A 15 20.22 -3.01 11.67
N HIS A 16 20.05 -2.19 12.71
CA HIS A 16 20.34 -2.62 14.07
C HIS A 16 19.25 -3.58 14.58
N PRO A 17 19.59 -4.80 15.05
CA PRO A 17 18.59 -5.81 15.43
C PRO A 17 17.59 -5.33 16.50
N VAL A 18 18.07 -4.55 17.47
CA VAL A 18 17.23 -3.98 18.53
C VAL A 18 16.15 -3.05 17.96
N LEU A 19 16.49 -2.22 16.97
CA LEU A 19 15.53 -1.32 16.35
C LEU A 19 14.46 -2.12 15.59
N ALA A 20 14.88 -3.12 14.81
CA ALA A 20 13.96 -3.98 14.08
C ALA A 20 13.01 -4.74 15.01
N LYS A 21 13.51 -5.21 16.16
CA LYS A 21 12.70 -5.88 17.19
C LYS A 21 11.67 -4.92 17.81
N HIS A 22 12.09 -3.74 18.25
CA HIS A 22 11.20 -2.74 18.86
C HIS A 22 10.14 -2.24 17.87
N ALA A 23 10.50 -2.09 16.61
CA ALA A 23 9.59 -1.67 15.57
C ALA A 23 8.58 -2.77 15.15
N GLY A 24 8.74 -4.02 15.63
CA GLY A 24 7.85 -5.12 15.24
C GLY A 24 8.10 -5.63 13.83
N ALA A 25 9.29 -5.41 13.25
CA ALA A 25 9.58 -5.65 11.83
C ALA A 25 9.40 -7.12 11.37
N PHE A 26 9.39 -8.07 12.31
CA PHE A 26 9.35 -9.51 12.05
C PHE A 26 8.10 -10.20 12.64
N TRP A 27 7.20 -9.47 13.29
CA TRP A 27 6.06 -10.06 14.00
C TRP A 27 4.77 -10.00 13.18
N GLY A 28 4.02 -11.10 13.18
CA GLY A 28 2.76 -11.31 12.44
C GLY A 28 1.54 -10.65 13.09
N GLY A 29 1.62 -9.35 13.36
CA GLY A 29 0.45 -8.56 13.78
C GLY A 29 -0.62 -8.49 12.66
N PRO A 30 -1.83 -7.98 12.97
CA PRO A 30 -2.87 -7.84 11.96
C PRO A 30 -2.40 -7.01 10.75
N ASP A 31 -1.61 -5.96 10.99
CA ASP A 31 -1.01 -5.07 9.98
C ASP A 31 0.27 -5.59 9.30
N TYR A 32 0.66 -6.84 9.55
CA TYR A 32 1.84 -7.41 8.91
C TYR A 32 1.66 -7.45 7.39
N GLY A 33 2.63 -6.89 6.65
CA GLY A 33 2.56 -6.77 5.19
C GLY A 33 1.62 -5.67 4.67
N VAL A 34 1.02 -4.84 5.55
CA VAL A 34 0.13 -3.74 5.15
C VAL A 34 0.87 -2.40 5.23
N PHE A 35 1.16 -1.81 4.07
CA PHE A 35 1.78 -0.48 4.00
C PHE A 35 0.72 0.63 4.10
N SER A 36 0.92 1.55 5.05
CA SER A 36 -0.07 2.58 5.38
C SER A 36 0.53 3.87 5.92
N TRP A 37 -0.34 4.84 6.18
CA TRP A 37 0.02 6.08 6.86
C TRP A 37 0.55 5.86 8.27
N ASP A 38 0.25 4.71 8.89
CA ASP A 38 0.69 4.34 10.24
C ASP A 38 1.91 3.41 10.16
N ASN A 39 1.81 2.30 9.42
CA ASN A 39 2.84 1.29 9.29
C ASN A 39 3.69 1.44 8.01
N LYS A 40 5.00 1.71 8.19
CA LYS A 40 5.96 1.92 7.08
C LYS A 40 6.93 0.74 6.90
N LEU A 41 6.81 -0.30 7.72
CA LEU A 41 7.78 -1.40 7.78
C LEU A 41 7.93 -2.10 6.44
N THR A 42 6.82 -2.47 5.79
CA THR A 42 6.84 -3.13 4.49
C THR A 42 7.52 -2.28 3.42
N GLY A 43 7.23 -0.97 3.37
CA GLY A 43 7.89 -0.05 2.44
C GLY A 43 9.39 0.09 2.72
N ALA A 44 9.78 0.19 3.99
CA ALA A 44 11.18 0.24 4.39
C ALA A 44 11.94 -1.05 4.05
N GLN A 45 11.32 -2.21 4.24
CA GLN A 45 11.90 -3.52 3.89
C GLN A 45 12.10 -3.68 2.39
N VAL A 46 11.16 -3.21 1.55
CA VAL A 46 11.35 -3.16 0.08
C VAL A 46 12.54 -2.27 -0.30
N LEU A 47 12.69 -1.10 0.34
CA LEU A 47 13.83 -0.23 0.13
C LEU A 47 15.16 -0.83 0.61
N LEU A 48 15.18 -1.53 1.73
CA LEU A 48 16.37 -2.20 2.25
C LEU A 48 16.74 -3.43 1.39
N SER A 49 15.74 -4.11 0.83
CA SER A 49 15.95 -5.18 -0.15
C SER A 49 16.66 -4.66 -1.40
N ARG A 50 16.28 -3.47 -1.89
CA ARG A 50 16.99 -2.78 -2.99
C ARG A 50 18.47 -2.59 -2.67
N LEU A 51 18.77 -2.09 -1.47
CA LEU A 51 20.14 -1.83 -1.04
C LEU A 51 20.96 -3.12 -1.01
N ARG A 52 20.36 -4.21 -0.56
CA ARG A 52 20.99 -5.54 -0.61
C ARG A 52 21.27 -5.99 -2.03
N LEU A 53 20.28 -5.91 -2.92
CA LEU A 53 20.38 -6.43 -4.29
C LEU A 53 21.41 -5.66 -5.13
N PHE A 54 21.48 -4.32 -4.99
CA PHE A 54 22.30 -3.50 -5.88
C PHE A 54 23.62 -3.01 -5.29
N LEU A 55 23.69 -2.78 -3.97
CA LEU A 55 24.88 -2.22 -3.34
C LEU A 55 25.67 -3.24 -2.54
N SER A 56 25.05 -4.33 -2.09
CA SER A 56 25.68 -5.42 -1.32
C SER A 56 26.70 -4.91 -0.29
N PRO A 57 26.31 -4.05 0.67
CA PRO A 57 27.25 -3.32 1.53
C PRO A 57 28.05 -4.21 2.50
N GLY A 58 27.82 -5.53 2.52
CA GLY A 58 28.59 -6.50 3.29
C GLY A 58 28.42 -6.37 4.80
N TYR A 59 29.45 -6.76 5.54
CA TYR A 59 29.48 -6.68 7.01
C TYR A 59 29.50 -5.21 7.47
N PRO A 60 28.74 -4.82 8.53
CA PRO A 60 27.88 -5.65 9.40
C PRO A 60 26.41 -5.74 8.95
N TYR A 61 26.06 -5.25 7.76
CA TYR A 61 24.67 -5.02 7.34
C TYR A 61 23.99 -6.26 6.74
N GLU A 62 24.76 -7.13 6.09
CA GLU A 62 24.25 -8.23 5.25
C GLU A 62 23.23 -9.12 5.95
N GLU A 63 23.46 -9.49 7.22
CA GLU A 63 22.56 -10.40 7.94
C GLU A 63 21.15 -9.82 8.10
N MET A 64 21.06 -8.54 8.50
CA MET A 64 19.78 -7.88 8.69
C MET A 64 19.13 -7.56 7.33
N LEU A 65 19.92 -7.13 6.35
CA LEU A 65 19.43 -6.89 4.99
C LEU A 65 18.87 -8.15 4.35
N ARG A 66 19.53 -9.31 4.52
CA ARG A 66 19.03 -10.62 4.09
C ARG A 66 17.71 -10.96 4.77
N THR A 67 17.62 -10.70 6.07
CA THR A 67 16.37 -10.89 6.82
C THR A 67 15.24 -10.03 6.25
N PHE A 68 15.47 -8.73 6.01
CA PHE A 68 14.47 -7.85 5.40
C PHE A 68 14.08 -8.28 3.98
N HIS A 69 15.03 -8.77 3.20
CA HIS A 69 14.76 -9.31 1.87
C HIS A 69 13.85 -10.55 1.94
N ASN A 70 14.14 -11.49 2.84
CA ASN A 70 13.30 -12.67 3.05
C ASN A 70 11.89 -12.29 3.52
N GLN A 71 11.77 -11.33 4.44
CA GLN A 71 10.47 -10.80 4.90
C GLN A 71 9.69 -10.15 3.77
N THR A 72 10.36 -9.36 2.93
CA THR A 72 9.75 -8.76 1.73
C THR A 72 9.22 -9.86 0.81
N GLY A 73 10.00 -10.91 0.55
CA GLY A 73 9.56 -12.06 -0.23
C GLY A 73 8.29 -12.71 0.34
N ILE A 74 8.24 -12.96 1.64
CA ILE A 74 7.07 -13.53 2.34
C ILE A 74 5.84 -12.61 2.19
N ILE A 75 6.02 -11.30 2.35
CA ILE A 75 4.94 -10.33 2.17
C ILE A 75 4.44 -10.33 0.72
N MET A 76 5.33 -10.38 -0.28
CA MET A 76 4.94 -10.45 -1.68
C MET A 76 4.18 -11.74 -2.01
N CYS A 77 4.56 -12.86 -1.39
CA CYS A 77 3.79 -14.10 -1.47
C CYS A 77 2.37 -13.90 -0.93
N SER A 78 2.23 -13.26 0.24
CA SER A 78 0.92 -13.03 0.86
C SER A 78 -0.08 -12.25 -0.02
N TYR A 79 0.42 -11.43 -0.96
CA TYR A 79 -0.40 -10.69 -1.91
C TYR A 79 -0.96 -11.53 -3.06
N LEU A 80 -0.45 -12.75 -3.29
CA LEU A 80 -0.89 -13.61 -4.38
C LEU A 80 -2.18 -14.38 -4.02
N PRO A 81 -3.06 -14.65 -5.01
CA PRO A 81 -4.38 -15.26 -4.78
C PRO A 81 -4.34 -16.71 -4.27
N VAL A 82 -3.22 -17.40 -4.49
CA VAL A 82 -3.00 -18.77 -4.01
C VAL A 82 -2.82 -18.84 -2.49
N PHE A 83 -2.45 -17.72 -1.84
CA PHE A 83 -2.31 -17.66 -0.39
C PHE A 83 -3.54 -17.05 0.27
N THR A 84 -3.88 -17.59 1.44
CA THR A 84 -5.04 -17.20 2.25
C THR A 84 -4.73 -16.09 3.27
N SER A 85 -3.54 -15.48 3.18
CA SER A 85 -3.10 -14.41 4.09
C SER A 85 -4.02 -13.18 4.05
N PHE A 86 -4.53 -12.84 2.87
CA PHE A 86 -5.50 -11.75 2.69
C PHE A 86 -6.75 -12.22 1.97
N ASN A 87 -7.90 -11.81 2.50
CA ASN A 87 -9.19 -12.04 1.87
C ASN A 87 -9.32 -11.24 0.57
N ARG A 88 -10.21 -11.70 -0.31
CA ARG A 88 -10.54 -11.01 -1.57
C ARG A 88 -12.05 -10.89 -1.72
N THR A 89 -12.48 -9.79 -2.32
CA THR A 89 -13.87 -9.65 -2.75
C THR A 89 -14.19 -10.69 -3.83
N ARG A 90 -15.49 -10.95 -4.07
CA ARG A 90 -15.93 -11.82 -5.18
C ARG A 90 -15.43 -11.35 -6.57
N GLY A 91 -15.07 -10.06 -6.70
CA GLY A 91 -14.51 -9.51 -7.92
C GLY A 91 -12.98 -9.51 -7.99
N GLY A 92 -12.27 -10.09 -7.03
CA GLY A 92 -10.80 -10.23 -7.06
C GLY A 92 -9.99 -9.13 -6.38
N LEU A 93 -10.63 -8.08 -5.84
CA LEU A 93 -9.95 -7.02 -5.08
C LEU A 93 -9.42 -7.55 -3.73
N ILE A 94 -8.14 -7.35 -3.43
CA ILE A 94 -7.51 -7.71 -2.16
C ILE A 94 -8.01 -6.84 -0.99
N GLN A 95 -8.17 -7.45 0.19
CA GLN A 95 -8.67 -6.79 1.41
C GLN A 95 -7.57 -6.74 2.48
N LEU A 96 -6.88 -5.60 2.56
CA LEU A 96 -5.72 -5.38 3.44
C LEU A 96 -6.05 -4.66 4.76
N ASN A 97 -7.27 -4.12 4.92
CA ASN A 97 -7.66 -3.28 6.05
C ASN A 97 -8.33 -4.07 7.21
N HIS A 98 -7.83 -5.27 7.55
CA HIS A 98 -8.41 -6.13 8.61
C HIS A 98 -9.91 -6.41 8.46
N GLY A 99 -10.38 -6.57 7.22
CA GLY A 99 -11.80 -6.76 6.92
C GLY A 99 -12.69 -5.52 7.12
N ARG A 100 -12.12 -4.36 7.47
CA ARG A 100 -12.87 -3.10 7.58
C ARG A 100 -13.22 -2.52 6.19
N PRO A 101 -14.35 -1.81 6.05
CA PRO A 101 -14.77 -1.21 4.77
C PRO A 101 -13.75 -0.21 4.19
N GLN A 102 -13.82 0.02 2.87
CA GLN A 102 -13.12 1.09 2.11
C GLN A 102 -11.58 1.00 2.02
N PRO A 103 -11.00 0.06 1.23
CA PRO A 103 -9.56 -0.24 1.30
C PRO A 103 -8.74 0.20 0.07
N LEU A 104 -9.26 1.00 -0.87
CA LEU A 104 -8.58 1.24 -2.15
C LEU A 104 -7.17 1.84 -2.00
N GLN A 105 -6.93 2.66 -0.97
CA GLN A 105 -5.60 3.18 -0.67
C GLN A 105 -4.58 2.07 -0.39
N TYR A 106 -4.98 1.04 0.36
CA TYR A 106 -4.10 -0.07 0.72
C TYR A 106 -3.84 -0.96 -0.49
N VAL A 107 -4.85 -1.15 -1.33
CA VAL A 107 -4.73 -1.89 -2.58
C VAL A 107 -3.72 -1.23 -3.50
N VAL A 108 -3.80 0.09 -3.69
CA VAL A 108 -2.85 0.84 -4.52
C VAL A 108 -1.44 0.77 -3.93
N ASN A 109 -1.30 0.88 -2.60
CA ASN A 109 -0.03 0.71 -1.91
C ASN A 109 0.60 -0.67 -2.15
N ALA A 110 -0.19 -1.74 -2.00
CA ALA A 110 0.29 -3.10 -2.23
C ALA A 110 0.66 -3.33 -3.71
N ALA A 111 -0.15 -2.81 -4.64
CA ALA A 111 0.15 -2.86 -6.07
C ALA A 111 1.46 -2.14 -6.39
N PHE A 112 1.67 -0.94 -5.82
CA PHE A 112 2.90 -0.18 -5.99
C PHE A 112 4.13 -0.94 -5.46
N LEU A 113 4.05 -1.49 -4.25
CA LEU A 113 5.17 -2.24 -3.66
C LEU A 113 5.46 -3.55 -4.41
N ALA A 114 4.42 -4.24 -4.90
CA ALA A 114 4.57 -5.44 -5.72
C ALA A 114 5.27 -5.13 -7.06
N SER A 115 4.84 -4.08 -7.75
CA SER A 115 5.51 -3.61 -8.98
C SER A 115 6.97 -3.23 -8.70
N LEU A 116 7.22 -2.46 -7.65
CA LEU A 116 8.56 -1.99 -7.32
C LEU A 116 9.52 -3.15 -6.97
N TYR A 117 9.05 -4.14 -6.21
CA TYR A 117 9.85 -5.32 -5.87
C TYR A 117 10.11 -6.20 -7.09
N SER A 118 9.12 -6.36 -7.98
CA SER A 118 9.30 -7.04 -9.26
C SER A 118 10.40 -6.38 -10.10
N ASP A 119 10.37 -5.04 -10.21
CA ASP A 119 11.37 -4.28 -10.95
C ASP A 119 12.77 -4.40 -10.32
N TYR A 120 12.87 -4.48 -8.99
CA TYR A 120 14.15 -4.70 -8.32
C TYR A 120 14.72 -6.09 -8.60
N LEU A 121 13.90 -7.13 -8.58
CA LEU A 121 14.34 -8.48 -8.90
C LEU A 121 14.80 -8.58 -10.35
N ASP A 122 14.03 -8.04 -11.29
CA ASP A 122 14.39 -8.05 -12.71
C ASP A 122 15.69 -7.27 -12.99
N ALA A 123 15.84 -6.08 -12.39
CA ALA A 123 17.05 -5.29 -12.56
C ALA A 123 18.29 -5.91 -11.88
N ALA A 124 18.08 -6.87 -10.98
CA ALA A 124 19.15 -7.67 -10.35
C ALA A 124 19.32 -9.04 -11.05
N ASP A 125 18.84 -9.18 -12.29
CA ASP A 125 18.86 -10.43 -13.07
C ASP A 125 18.31 -11.65 -12.31
N THR A 126 17.35 -11.40 -11.41
CA THR A 126 16.73 -12.40 -10.57
C THR A 126 15.33 -12.69 -11.11
N PRO A 127 15.10 -13.83 -11.81
CA PRO A 127 13.88 -14.05 -12.59
C PRO A 127 12.60 -14.23 -11.75
N GLY A 128 12.72 -14.30 -10.44
CA GLY A 128 11.60 -14.55 -9.54
C GLY A 128 12.05 -14.80 -8.11
N TRP A 129 11.14 -15.30 -7.28
CA TRP A 129 11.44 -15.66 -5.91
C TRP A 129 10.61 -16.88 -5.49
N TYR A 130 11.01 -17.49 -4.37
CA TYR A 130 10.32 -18.65 -3.82
C TYR A 130 9.29 -18.24 -2.78
N CYS A 131 8.10 -18.81 -2.89
CA CYS A 131 7.06 -18.79 -1.88
C CYS A 131 6.87 -20.21 -1.34
N GLY A 132 7.59 -20.54 -0.26
CA GLY A 132 7.69 -21.92 0.21
C GLY A 132 8.39 -22.81 -0.83
N PRO A 133 7.80 -23.95 -1.24
CA PRO A 133 8.42 -24.83 -2.23
C PRO A 133 8.27 -24.34 -3.68
N ASN A 134 7.41 -23.35 -3.94
CA ASN A 134 7.02 -22.95 -5.29
C ASN A 134 7.77 -21.70 -5.76
N PHE A 135 8.27 -21.74 -6.98
CA PHE A 135 8.90 -20.59 -7.64
C PHE A 135 7.86 -19.75 -8.39
N TYR A 136 7.94 -18.43 -8.24
CA TYR A 136 7.10 -17.47 -8.96
C TYR A 136 7.98 -16.49 -9.72
N SER A 137 7.68 -16.26 -11.00
CA SER A 137 8.38 -15.24 -11.79
C SER A 137 8.01 -13.83 -11.33
N THR A 138 8.91 -12.88 -11.55
CA THR A 138 8.67 -11.44 -11.29
C THR A 138 7.41 -10.92 -11.96
N GLY A 139 7.07 -11.44 -13.15
CA GLY A 139 5.86 -11.10 -13.89
C GLY A 139 4.56 -11.30 -13.11
N VAL A 140 4.52 -12.29 -12.20
CA VAL A 140 3.33 -12.56 -11.37
C VAL A 140 2.97 -11.37 -10.48
N LEU A 141 3.96 -10.63 -9.95
CA LEU A 141 3.71 -9.42 -9.16
C LEU A 141 3.21 -8.26 -10.01
N ARG A 142 3.75 -8.10 -11.23
CA ARG A 142 3.27 -7.08 -12.17
C ARG A 142 1.82 -7.36 -12.58
N ASP A 143 1.49 -8.62 -12.83
CA ASP A 143 0.11 -9.02 -13.14
C ASP A 143 -0.81 -8.80 -11.95
N PHE A 144 -0.38 -9.16 -10.73
CA PHE A 144 -1.12 -8.82 -9.51
C PHE A 144 -1.39 -7.30 -9.44
N ALA A 145 -0.34 -6.47 -9.52
CA ALA A 145 -0.48 -5.02 -9.45
C ALA A 145 -1.43 -4.49 -10.54
N ARG A 146 -1.28 -4.96 -11.78
CA ARG A 146 -2.15 -4.60 -12.90
C ARG A 146 -3.60 -4.95 -12.62
N THR A 147 -3.89 -6.17 -12.12
CA THR A 147 -5.27 -6.59 -11.82
C THR A 147 -5.93 -5.69 -10.77
N GLN A 148 -5.17 -5.27 -9.76
CA GLN A 148 -5.68 -4.40 -8.69
C GLN A 148 -5.96 -2.98 -9.20
N ILE A 149 -5.07 -2.41 -10.03
CA ILE A 149 -5.29 -1.10 -10.64
C ILE A 149 -6.42 -1.15 -11.67
N ASP A 150 -6.48 -2.16 -12.52
CA ASP A 150 -7.56 -2.37 -13.48
C ASP A 150 -8.93 -2.47 -12.78
N TYR A 151 -8.99 -3.16 -11.63
CA TYR A 151 -10.21 -3.21 -10.82
C TYR A 151 -10.63 -1.81 -10.39
N ILE A 152 -9.70 -0.97 -9.93
CA ILE A 152 -9.97 0.41 -9.51
C ILE A 152 -10.43 1.27 -10.70
N LEU A 153 -9.87 1.03 -11.89
CA LEU A 153 -10.18 1.82 -13.08
C LEU A 153 -11.48 1.39 -13.78
N GLY A 154 -12.01 0.21 -13.48
CA GLY A 154 -13.36 -0.19 -13.92
C GLY A 154 -13.55 -1.66 -14.25
N LYS A 155 -12.50 -2.50 -14.26
CA LYS A 155 -12.61 -3.97 -14.41
C LYS A 155 -13.06 -4.62 -13.11
N ASN A 156 -14.23 -4.21 -12.63
CA ASN A 156 -14.87 -4.73 -11.43
C ASN A 156 -16.34 -5.11 -11.72
N PRO A 157 -17.01 -5.86 -10.84
CA PRO A 157 -18.40 -6.30 -11.06
C PRO A 157 -19.40 -5.17 -11.32
N ARG A 158 -19.09 -3.93 -10.88
CA ARG A 158 -19.93 -2.75 -11.10
C ARG A 158 -19.64 -2.05 -12.42
N LYS A 159 -18.62 -2.47 -13.18
CA LYS A 159 -18.16 -1.85 -14.44
C LYS A 159 -18.01 -0.33 -14.30
N MET A 160 -17.41 0.10 -13.19
CA MET A 160 -17.39 1.50 -12.75
C MET A 160 -16.00 1.86 -12.24
N SER A 161 -15.44 2.96 -12.71
CA SER A 161 -14.19 3.49 -12.14
C SER A 161 -14.42 3.97 -10.72
N TYR A 162 -13.45 3.81 -9.84
CA TYR A 162 -13.40 4.43 -8.52
C TYR A 162 -12.56 5.70 -8.49
N VAL A 163 -12.04 6.16 -9.63
CA VAL A 163 -11.35 7.45 -9.78
C VAL A 163 -12.35 8.49 -10.30
N VAL A 164 -12.55 9.56 -9.55
CA VAL A 164 -13.48 10.64 -9.92
C VAL A 164 -13.02 11.30 -11.21
N GLY A 165 -13.94 11.46 -12.17
CA GLY A 165 -13.67 12.09 -13.46
C GLY A 165 -13.01 11.18 -14.49
N PHE A 166 -12.78 9.90 -14.19
CA PHE A 166 -12.16 8.95 -15.10
C PHE A 166 -13.15 7.86 -15.55
N GLY A 167 -13.14 7.55 -16.86
CA GLY A 167 -14.00 6.53 -17.47
C GLY A 167 -15.48 6.95 -17.59
N ASN A 168 -16.30 6.04 -18.12
CA ASN A 168 -17.71 6.34 -18.46
C ASN A 168 -18.64 6.40 -17.24
N ARG A 169 -18.27 5.73 -16.13
CA ARG A 169 -19.01 5.73 -14.87
C ARG A 169 -18.03 5.84 -13.71
N TYR A 170 -18.23 6.82 -12.84
CA TYR A 170 -17.42 7.10 -11.64
C TYR A 170 -18.27 7.73 -10.52
N PRO A 171 -17.79 7.80 -9.26
CA PRO A 171 -18.56 8.35 -8.15
C PRO A 171 -18.75 9.87 -8.33
N LYS A 172 -20.00 10.33 -8.24
CA LYS A 172 -20.35 11.75 -8.39
C LYS A 172 -20.53 12.49 -7.06
N HIS A 173 -20.72 11.75 -5.97
CA HIS A 173 -20.92 12.29 -4.63
C HIS A 173 -19.81 11.79 -3.71
N VAL A 174 -18.65 12.43 -3.81
CA VAL A 174 -17.53 12.14 -2.91
C VAL A 174 -17.61 13.00 -1.67
N HIS A 175 -17.20 12.44 -0.54
CA HIS A 175 -17.10 13.17 0.72
C HIS A 175 -15.88 14.10 0.67
N HIS A 176 -16.02 15.23 -0.03
CA HIS A 176 -15.00 16.26 -0.16
C HIS A 176 -15.66 17.63 -0.11
N ARG A 177 -15.33 18.45 0.90
CA ARG A 177 -15.96 19.75 1.15
C ARG A 177 -15.83 20.68 -0.06
N GLY A 178 -14.64 20.80 -0.63
CA GLY A 178 -14.40 21.69 -1.78
C GLY A 178 -15.08 21.26 -3.09
N ALA A 179 -15.54 20.00 -3.18
CA ALA A 179 -16.24 19.48 -4.36
C ALA A 179 -17.76 19.38 -4.17
N SER A 180 -18.24 19.59 -2.94
CA SER A 180 -19.64 19.51 -2.55
C SER A 180 -20.12 20.91 -2.19
N ILE A 181 -20.74 21.63 -3.13
CA ILE A 181 -21.40 22.90 -2.84
C ILE A 181 -22.85 22.56 -2.48
N PRO A 182 -23.27 22.73 -1.21
CA PRO A 182 -24.66 22.59 -0.85
C PRO A 182 -25.46 23.65 -1.62
N ARG A 183 -26.54 23.24 -2.28
CA ARG A 183 -27.45 24.21 -2.89
C ARG A 183 -28.04 25.04 -1.75
N MET A 184 -27.63 26.30 -1.61
CA MET A 184 -28.31 27.21 -0.69
C MET A 184 -29.78 27.25 -1.09
N ALA A 185 -30.69 26.94 -0.15
CA ALA A 185 -32.10 27.16 -0.37
C ALA A 185 -32.29 28.64 -0.69
N SER A 186 -33.04 28.95 -1.73
CA SER A 186 -33.21 30.27 -2.33
C SER A 186 -33.92 31.31 -1.45
N ASN A 187 -33.88 31.20 -0.13
CA ASN A 187 -34.59 32.06 0.82
C ASN A 187 -33.77 32.47 2.05
N THR A 188 -32.44 32.42 2.01
CA THR A 188 -31.67 33.08 3.08
C THR A 188 -30.45 33.76 2.50
N ILE A 189 -30.58 35.07 2.31
CA ILE A 189 -29.46 36.00 2.19
C ILE A 189 -28.55 35.71 3.38
N ALA A 190 -27.37 35.16 3.13
CA ALA A 190 -26.36 35.03 4.16
C ALA A 190 -25.93 36.45 4.54
N LYS A 191 -26.40 36.94 5.69
CA LYS A 191 -25.70 38.02 6.38
C LYS A 191 -24.39 37.42 6.88
N GLU A 192 -23.27 38.07 6.55
CA GLU A 192 -22.00 37.86 7.22
C GLU A 192 -22.16 38.27 8.68
N ASP A 193 -22.40 37.31 9.57
CA ASP A 193 -22.19 37.51 11.01
C ASP A 193 -21.04 36.62 11.46
N GLY A 194 -19.92 37.28 11.77
CA GLY A 194 -18.70 36.70 12.28
C GLY A 194 -18.84 36.17 13.71
N SER A 195 -19.46 35.01 13.87
CA SER A 195 -19.32 34.23 15.12
C SER A 195 -19.37 32.73 14.84
N GLY A 196 -18.39 32.02 15.41
CA GLY A 196 -18.16 30.60 15.20
C GLY A 196 -19.36 29.75 15.62
N GLY A 197 -19.99 29.09 14.65
CA GLY A 197 -21.01 28.07 14.88
C GLY A 197 -20.68 26.81 14.06
N THR A 198 -20.39 25.71 14.75
CA THR A 198 -20.19 24.38 14.16
C THR A 198 -21.40 23.93 13.33
N PRO A 199 -21.24 23.47 12.08
CA PRO A 199 -22.35 22.92 11.32
C PRO A 199 -22.72 21.53 11.85
N LYS A 200 -23.97 21.34 12.27
CA LYS A 200 -24.51 20.02 12.62
C LYS A 200 -24.62 19.15 11.37
N SER A 201 -23.98 17.99 11.43
CA SER A 201 -24.12 16.92 10.43
C SER A 201 -25.56 16.40 10.42
N ARG A 202 -26.24 16.48 9.27
CA ARG A 202 -27.50 15.77 9.03
C ARG A 202 -27.16 14.39 8.47
N THR A 203 -27.35 13.37 9.31
CA THR A 203 -27.42 11.97 8.90
C THR A 203 -28.59 11.81 7.93
N LEU A 204 -28.32 11.47 6.67
CA LEU A 204 -29.34 11.02 5.73
C LEU A 204 -29.38 9.50 5.78
N THR A 205 -30.39 8.99 6.48
CA THR A 205 -30.90 7.63 6.34
C THR A 205 -31.52 7.47 4.95
N GLN A 206 -31.00 6.53 4.17
CA GLN A 206 -31.75 5.62 3.29
C GLN A 206 -30.84 4.46 2.86
#